data_AF-A0A432XPR0-F1
#
_entry.id   AF-A0A432XPR0-F1
#
_cell.length_a   1.000
_cell.length_b   1.000
_cell.length_c   1.000
_cell.angle_alpha   90.00
_cell.angle_beta   90.00
_cell.angle_gamma   90.00
#
_symmetry.space_group_name_H-M   'P 1'
#
loop_
_entity.id
_entity.type
_entity.pdbx_description
1 polymer ?
#
loop_
_entity_poly.entity_id
_entity_poly.type
_entity_poly.pdbx_seq_one_letter_code
_entity_poly.pdbx_strand_id
1 'polypeptide(L)' 'MNVEKLHDAAVRCPHCGHQIHVSIDVSQGDQDYQDECPACGSDVHLDVHVDDAQDKIIVKVLEE' A
#
# COMPACT_ATOMS: atom_id res chain seq x y z
N MET A 1 0.24 -12.04 21.09
CA MET A 1 -0.52 -11.47 19.97
C MET A 1 0.49 -10.69 19.18
N ASN A 2 1.08 -11.33 18.18
CA ASN A 2 2.22 -10.78 17.48
C ASN A 2 1.69 -9.82 16.40
N VAL A 3 1.81 -8.51 16.65
CA VAL A 3 1.63 -7.47 15.63
C VAL A 3 2.90 -7.49 14.78
N GLU A 4 3.05 -8.56 14.01
CA GLU A 4 4.17 -8.71 13.09
C GLU A 4 3.87 -7.85 11.86
N LYS A 5 4.52 -6.68 11.80
CA LYS A 5 4.80 -5.87 10.60
C LYS A 5 3.62 -5.41 9.72
N LEU A 6 2.48 -5.05 10.31
CA LEU A 6 1.48 -4.22 9.62
C LEU A 6 1.96 -2.75 9.60
N HIS A 7 2.15 -2.19 8.40
CA HIS A 7 2.49 -0.78 8.19
C HIS A 7 1.27 -0.02 7.69
N ASP A 8 0.84 0.99 8.45
CA ASP A 8 -0.16 1.93 7.96
C ASP A 8 0.48 2.92 6.97
N ALA A 9 -0.05 2.94 5.75
CA ALA A 9 0.35 3.90 4.73
C ALA A 9 -0.85 4.75 4.33
N ALA A 10 -0.68 6.07 4.37
CA ALA A 10 -1.65 7.01 3.83
C ALA A 10 -1.28 7.33 2.39
N VAL A 11 -2.06 6.83 1.43
CA VAL A 11 -1.86 7.13 0.01
C VAL A 11 -2.94 8.07 -0.48
N ARG A 12 -2.59 8.93 -1.43
CA ARG A 12 -3.56 9.81 -2.07
C ARG A 12 -4.03 9.15 -3.35
N CYS A 13 -5.34 9.02 -3.47
CA CYS A 13 -5.94 8.55 -4.70
C CYS A 13 -5.52 9.49 -5.85
N PRO A 14 -4.90 8.98 -6.92
CA PRO A 14 -4.46 9.79 -8.05
C PRO A 14 -5.63 10.39 -8.84
N HIS A 15 -6.81 9.77 -8.78
CA HIS A 15 -7.98 10.22 -9.52
C HIS A 15 -8.72 11.39 -8.85
N CYS A 16 -8.88 11.35 -7.52
CA CYS A 16 -9.68 12.35 -6.78
C CYS A 16 -8.87 13.17 -5.77
N GLY A 17 -7.64 12.77 -5.45
CA GLY A 17 -6.80 13.40 -4.43
C GLY A 17 -7.20 13.08 -2.99
N HIS A 18 -8.18 12.18 -2.77
CA HIS A 18 -8.61 11.80 -1.43
C HIS A 18 -7.55 10.96 -0.74
N GLN A 19 -7.36 11.17 0.56
CA GLN A 19 -6.42 10.38 1.35
C GLN A 19 -7.10 9.10 1.84
N ILE A 20 -6.59 7.97 1.41
CA ILE A 20 -7.02 6.63 1.83
C ILE A 20 -5.93 6.00 2.72
N HIS A 21 -6.36 5.26 3.73
CA HIS A 21 -5.47 4.55 4.64
C HIS A 21 -5.46 3.07 4.26
N VAL A 22 -4.30 2.59 3.82
CA VAL A 22 -4.09 1.20 3.46
C VAL A 22 -3.17 0.55 4.48
N SER A 23 -3.47 -0.70 4.82
CA SER A 23 -2.70 -1.49 5.79
C SER A 23 -1.83 -2.48 5.02
N ILE A 24 -0.53 -2.22 5.01
CA ILE A 24 0.46 -3.02 4.28
C ILE A 24 1.12 -4.00 5.25
N ASP A 25 0.74 -5.26 5.19
CA ASP A 25 1.53 -6.35 5.75
C ASP A 25 2.76 -6.62 4.88
N VAL A 26 3.95 -6.50 5.47
CA VAL A 26 5.23 -6.85 4.82
C VAL A 26 5.82 -8.14 5.39
N SER A 27 5.04 -8.91 6.15
CA SER A 27 5.51 -10.14 6.79
C SER A 27 5.87 -11.22 5.76
N GLN A 28 5.27 -11.13 4.57
CA GLN A 28 5.43 -12.08 3.46
C GLN A 28 6.39 -11.62 2.36
N GLY A 29 7.06 -10.46 2.51
CA GLY A 29 7.98 -9.92 1.49
C GLY A 29 7.26 -9.01 0.49
N ASP A 30 7.53 -9.19 -0.81
CA ASP A 30 6.84 -8.46 -1.87
C ASP A 30 5.35 -8.78 -1.95
N GLN A 31 4.54 -7.75 -2.09
CA GLN A 31 3.08 -7.84 -2.03
C GLN A 31 2.44 -6.80 -2.96
N ASP A 32 1.42 -7.23 -3.68
CA ASP A 32 0.49 -6.35 -4.38
C ASP A 32 -0.74 -6.08 -3.49
N TYR A 33 -1.07 -4.81 -3.32
CA TYR A 33 -2.25 -4.34 -2.60
C TYR A 33 -3.17 -3.65 -3.59
N GLN A 34 -4.43 -4.06 -3.64
CA GLN A 34 -5.44 -3.42 -4.46
C GLN A 34 -6.55 -2.91 -3.56
N ASP A 35 -6.81 -1.61 -3.59
CA ASP A 35 -7.77 -0.95 -2.71
C ASP A 35 -8.70 -0.05 -3.54
N GLU A 36 -9.99 0.01 -3.20
CA GLU A 36 -10.93 0.91 -3.87
C GLU A 36 -11.01 2.23 -3.11
N CYS A 37 -10.93 3.35 -3.83
CA CYS A 37 -11.10 4.64 -3.18
C CYS A 37 -12.59 4.85 -2.79
N PRO A 38 -12.94 4.99 -1.50
CA PRO A 38 -14.33 5.16 -1.08
C PRO A 38 -14.92 6.52 -1.49
N ALA A 39 -14.08 7.46 -1.94
CA ALA A 39 -14.53 8.78 -2.40
C ALA A 39 -14.95 8.79 -3.87
N CYS A 40 -14.26 8.07 -4.75
CA CYS A 40 -14.52 8.09 -6.20
C CYS A 40 -14.82 6.72 -6.81
N GLY A 41 -14.60 5.63 -6.08
CA GLY A 41 -14.75 4.25 -6.58
C GLY A 41 -13.68 3.84 -7.60
N SER A 42 -12.58 4.58 -7.69
CA SER A 42 -11.44 4.21 -8.54
C SER A 42 -10.59 3.17 -7.83
N ASP A 43 -10.09 2.23 -8.62
CA ASP A 43 -9.14 1.22 -8.16
C ASP A 43 -7.77 1.86 -7.94
N VAL A 44 -7.17 1.59 -6.79
CA VAL A 44 -5.84 2.08 -6.40
C VAL A 44 -4.97 0.88 -6.17
N HIS A 45 -4.06 0.65 -7.10
CA HIS A 45 -3.17 -0.49 -7.08
C HIS A 45 -1.81 -0.06 -6.51
N LEU A 46 -1.29 -0.84 -5.56
CA LEU A 46 -0.16 -0.51 -4.70
C LEU A 46 0.83 -1.66 -4.76
N ASP A 47 1.98 -1.42 -5.37
CA ASP A 47 3.08 -2.38 -5.43
C ASP A 47 4.01 -2.13 -4.25
N VAL A 48 4.09 -3.11 -3.35
CA VAL A 48 4.93 -3.06 -2.16
C VAL A 48 6.10 -4.03 -2.36
N HIS A 49 7.29 -3.46 -2.36
CA HIS A 49 8.52 -4.21 -2.46
C HIS A 49 9.30 -4.10 -1.14
N VAL A 50 9.68 -5.25 -0.58
CA VAL A 50 10.40 -5.33 0.70
C VAL A 50 11.81 -5.84 0.43
N ASP A 51 12.77 -4.93 0.53
CA ASP A 51 14.18 -5.25 0.46
C ASP A 51 14.68 -5.71 1.84
N ASP A 52 14.58 -7.00 2.13
CA ASP A 52 15.11 -7.60 3.37
C ASP A 52 16.62 -7.30 3.55
N ALA A 53 17.38 -7.31 2.46
CA ALA A 53 18.82 -7.05 2.45
C ALA A 53 19.20 -5.62 2.88
N GLN A 54 18.30 -4.65 2.71
CA GLN A 54 18.53 -3.23 3.05
C GLN A 54 17.59 -2.71 4.13
N ASP A 55 16.76 -3.59 4.73
CA ASP A 55 15.65 -3.25 5.64
C ASP A 55 14.84 -2.05 5.10
N LYS A 56 14.50 -2.09 3.81
CA LYS A 56 13.83 -0.99 3.12
C LYS A 56 12.53 -1.45 2.50
N ILE A 57 11.50 -0.63 2.63
CA ILE A 57 10.18 -0.87 2.03
C ILE A 57 9.96 0.19 0.97
N ILE A 58 9.63 -0.24 -0.24
CA ILE A 58 9.35 0.62 -1.39
C ILE A 58 7.88 0.41 -1.72
N VAL A 59 7.09 1.47 -1.59
CA VAL A 59 5.67 1.46 -1.95
C VAL A 59 5.49 2.31 -3.20
N LYS A 60 4.90 1.74 -4.23
CA LYS A 60 4.58 2.44 -5.48
C LYS A 60 3.08 2.37 -5.72
N VAL A 61 2.49 3.52 -6.07
CA VAL A 61 1.12 3.55 -6.55
C VAL A 61 1.18 3.33 -8.06
N LEU A 62 0.49 2.30 -8.54
CA LEU A 62 0.30 2.02 -9.95
C LEU A 62 -1.00 2.71 -10.39
N GLU A 63 -0.87 3.58 -11.38
CA GLU A 63 -1.97 4.27 -12.04
C GLU A 63 -2.17 3.63 -13.42
N GLU A 64 -3.29 2.95 -13.65
CA GLU A 64 -3.69 2.38 -14.95
C GLU A 64 -4.81 3.18 -15.63
#